data_AF-A0A937FD20-F1
#
_entry.id   AF-A0A937FD20-F1
#
_cell.length_a   1.000
_cell.length_b   1.000
_cell.length_c   1.000
_cell.angle_alpha   90.00
_cell.angle_beta   90.00
_cell.angle_gamma   90.00
#
_symmetry.space_group_name_H-M   'P 1'
#
loop_
_entity.id
_entity.type
_entity.pdbx_description
1 polymer ?
#
loop_
_entity_poly.entity_id
_entity_poly.type
_entity_poly.pdbx_seq_one_letter_code
_entity_poly.pdbx_strand_id
1 'polypeptide(L)'
;MLSIKNKTNQLVSVAFILFISSLFSCRSDDGLPRYQFEKGSPGCTNVLANNYNPEASINDGSCAPTDCSTCDFFISGSVYGFDGDKKGVKPGNVICLDAAVTYEKPISLSNIHGTAANPVIITNCGGQAIVDLPGKDYAIYIGKSSHFRVTGTGSNDHAFGIKLSNTKTQGISISDLSTNFEVDHMEIHDIGFAGIMAKTDPYCDPATQKGNFTMRDVKFHDNYIHETGGEGMYIGNSFFANGKKTSQCGVVYPHEIKGLEVARNRIINSGWESIQVGCATQGASIHDNHIEHYGRENKGSQNNAIQIGEGTGGLCFNNYIADGPGNGIIVLGLGDNVVFNNVIVSPGQNGIFCDERYTTGSGFSFINNTIVNPKVDGIKIYADKVDMNHIINNIIVNPGAFDQYEKDNTSKKGNDSYIHKLSDKVKIDLRNNYFTRDINSVLFNEGSIDFELTADSPLIGVGTDVSEFGINFDFKGNKRPQGTGFEPGAIETGY
;
A
#
# COMPACT_ATOMS: atom_id res chain seq x y z
N MET A 1 -49.04 59.98 33.40
CA MET A 1 -49.17 61.04 32.37
C MET A 1 -48.95 60.36 31.02
N LEU A 2 -50.04 60.06 30.26
CA LEU A 2 -50.42 60.69 28.97
C LEU A 2 -49.31 60.63 27.90
N SER A 3 -49.47 60.30 26.62
CA SER A 3 -50.61 59.87 25.76
C SER A 3 -50.09 59.64 24.32
N ILE A 4 -50.30 58.44 23.76
CA ILE A 4 -50.98 58.11 22.48
C ILE A 4 -50.85 59.05 21.23
N LYS A 5 -50.36 58.45 20.13
CA LYS A 5 -50.70 58.45 18.65
C LYS A 5 -50.93 59.73 17.83
N ASN A 6 -50.40 59.72 16.57
CA ASN A 6 -51.10 59.77 15.25
C ASN A 6 -50.05 59.94 14.11
N LYS A 7 -49.83 59.03 13.13
CA LYS A 7 -50.54 58.69 11.86
C LYS A 7 -51.05 59.86 10.99
N THR A 8 -50.74 59.81 9.67
CA THR A 8 -51.59 59.96 8.42
C THR A 8 -50.73 60.57 7.27
N ASN A 9 -50.27 59.85 6.23
CA ASN A 9 -50.85 59.41 4.93
C ASN A 9 -50.91 60.43 3.74
N GLN A 10 -50.39 59.97 2.58
CA GLN A 10 -50.83 60.21 1.16
C GLN A 10 -50.51 61.59 0.49
N LEU A 11 -50.25 61.77 -0.82
CA LEU A 11 -50.58 61.07 -2.08
C LEU A 11 -49.65 61.51 -3.27
N VAL A 12 -49.28 60.53 -4.10
CA VAL A 12 -49.09 60.44 -5.59
C VAL A 12 -49.03 61.69 -6.49
N SER A 13 -48.04 61.70 -7.42
CA SER A 13 -48.23 62.08 -8.84
C SER A 13 -47.17 61.45 -9.77
N VAL A 14 -47.64 61.00 -10.93
CA VAL A 14 -46.99 60.20 -11.99
C VAL A 14 -46.91 61.02 -13.27
N ALA A 15 -45.78 60.97 -14.01
CA ALA A 15 -45.69 61.07 -15.49
C ALA A 15 -44.21 60.79 -15.91
N PHE A 16 -43.85 59.65 -16.49
CA PHE A 16 -43.93 59.16 -17.90
C PHE A 16 -42.90 59.77 -18.91
N ILE A 17 -42.10 58.85 -19.51
CA ILE A 17 -41.44 58.85 -20.84
C ILE A 17 -39.99 59.39 -20.97
N LEU A 18 -39.00 58.49 -21.16
CA LEU A 18 -38.41 58.16 -22.49
C LEU A 18 -37.30 57.07 -22.39
N PHE A 19 -37.47 56.03 -23.19
CA PHE A 19 -36.48 55.03 -23.58
C PHE A 19 -35.38 55.71 -24.43
N ILE A 20 -34.10 55.45 -24.16
CA ILE A 20 -33.05 55.31 -25.18
C ILE A 20 -31.99 54.35 -24.62
N SER A 21 -31.82 53.26 -25.36
CA SER A 21 -30.78 52.26 -25.27
C SER A 21 -29.40 52.83 -25.58
N SER A 22 -28.41 52.59 -24.74
CA SER A 22 -27.00 52.67 -25.11
C SER A 22 -26.34 51.33 -24.86
N LEU A 23 -26.04 50.67 -25.98
CA LEU A 23 -25.23 49.46 -26.13
C LEU A 23 -23.88 49.63 -25.42
N PHE A 24 -23.56 48.75 -24.47
CA PHE A 24 -22.18 48.34 -24.23
C PHE A 24 -22.03 46.91 -24.72
N SER A 25 -21.28 46.79 -25.81
CA SER A 25 -20.93 45.57 -26.49
C SER A 25 -20.24 44.60 -25.51
N CYS A 26 -20.78 43.38 -25.40
CA CYS A 26 -20.01 42.23 -24.98
C CYS A 26 -18.77 42.13 -25.87
N ARG A 27 -17.59 42.15 -25.27
CA ARG A 27 -16.39 41.64 -25.89
C ARG A 27 -16.13 40.28 -25.25
N SER A 28 -16.43 39.24 -26.03
CA SER A 28 -15.93 37.90 -25.82
C SER A 28 -14.42 37.94 -26.00
N ASP A 29 -13.66 37.59 -24.96
CA ASP A 29 -12.30 37.09 -25.10
C ASP A 29 -12.14 35.90 -24.13
N ASP A 30 -11.89 34.77 -24.76
CA ASP A 30 -11.16 33.58 -24.32
C ASP A 30 -11.82 32.63 -23.31
N GLY A 31 -12.56 31.69 -23.90
CA GLY A 31 -12.87 30.40 -23.29
C GLY A 31 -11.61 29.63 -22.93
N LEU A 32 -11.36 29.53 -21.63
CA LEU A 32 -10.69 28.38 -21.06
C LEU A 32 -11.77 27.35 -20.70
N PRO A 33 -11.62 26.06 -21.08
CA PRO A 33 -12.56 25.05 -20.61
C PRO A 33 -12.47 25.03 -19.09
N ARG A 34 -13.57 25.40 -18.41
CA ARG A 34 -13.77 24.96 -17.04
C ARG A 34 -13.77 23.44 -17.12
N TYR A 35 -12.67 22.82 -16.73
CA TYR A 35 -12.67 21.41 -16.34
C TYR A 35 -13.62 21.34 -15.15
N GLN A 36 -14.89 21.09 -15.44
CA GLN A 36 -15.79 20.48 -14.48
C GLN A 36 -15.08 19.16 -14.17
N PHE A 37 -14.50 19.04 -12.97
CA PHE A 37 -14.34 17.71 -12.41
C PHE A 37 -15.76 17.18 -12.35
N GLU A 38 -16.13 16.32 -13.32
CA GLU A 38 -17.36 15.55 -13.21
C GLU A 38 -17.24 14.83 -11.88
N LYS A 39 -18.01 15.33 -10.90
CA LYS A 39 -18.18 14.67 -9.62
C LYS A 39 -18.77 13.32 -9.97
N GLY A 40 -17.92 12.29 -9.98
CA GLY A 40 -18.28 10.99 -10.48
C GLY A 40 -19.62 10.54 -9.91
N SER A 41 -20.47 9.94 -10.75
CA SER A 41 -21.78 9.50 -10.27
C SER A 41 -21.57 8.39 -9.23
N PRO A 42 -22.04 8.56 -7.99
CA PRO A 42 -22.01 7.48 -7.01
C PRO A 42 -22.97 6.37 -7.43
N GLY A 43 -22.61 5.13 -7.17
CA GLY A 43 -23.46 3.96 -7.38
C GLY A 43 -22.64 2.67 -7.36
N CYS A 44 -23.30 1.53 -7.60
CA CYS A 44 -22.57 0.27 -7.67
C CYS A 44 -21.68 0.20 -8.93
N THR A 45 -20.36 0.14 -8.74
CA THR A 45 -19.39 0.00 -9.84
C THR A 45 -19.00 -1.45 -10.12
N ASN A 46 -19.49 -2.42 -9.34
CA ASN A 46 -19.21 -3.84 -9.57
C ASN A 46 -20.12 -4.38 -10.68
N VAL A 47 -19.53 -4.72 -11.83
CA VAL A 47 -20.22 -5.28 -13.01
C VAL A 47 -20.93 -6.61 -12.74
N LEU A 48 -20.58 -7.31 -11.66
CA LEU A 48 -21.18 -8.59 -11.27
C LEU A 48 -22.35 -8.42 -10.28
N ALA A 49 -22.54 -7.24 -9.71
CA ALA A 49 -23.59 -7.00 -8.73
C ALA A 49 -24.98 -6.86 -9.39
N ASN A 50 -26.01 -7.33 -8.69
CA ASN A 50 -27.41 -7.30 -9.19
C ASN A 50 -27.95 -5.89 -9.49
N ASN A 51 -27.35 -4.86 -8.92
CA ASN A 51 -27.70 -3.46 -9.13
C ASN A 51 -26.54 -2.64 -9.71
N TYR A 52 -25.66 -3.27 -10.49
CA TYR A 52 -24.60 -2.58 -11.23
C TYR A 52 -25.14 -1.34 -11.97
N ASN A 53 -24.47 -0.21 -11.79
CA ASN A 53 -24.76 1.03 -12.49
C ASN A 53 -23.61 1.37 -13.44
N PRO A 54 -23.78 1.22 -14.78
CA PRO A 54 -22.74 1.53 -15.75
C PRO A 54 -22.35 3.01 -15.79
N GLU A 55 -23.21 3.90 -15.28
CA GLU A 55 -22.92 5.33 -15.16
C GLU A 55 -22.16 5.68 -13.87
N ALA A 56 -22.05 4.74 -12.92
CA ALA A 56 -21.33 4.99 -11.68
C ALA A 56 -19.82 4.95 -11.92
N SER A 57 -19.14 6.00 -11.47
CA SER A 57 -17.67 6.08 -11.49
C SER A 57 -17.07 6.18 -10.08
N ILE A 58 -17.91 6.16 -9.05
CA ILE A 58 -17.54 6.12 -7.64
C ILE A 58 -18.39 5.04 -6.97
N ASN A 59 -17.74 4.02 -6.37
CA ASN A 59 -18.45 3.01 -5.59
C ASN A 59 -18.99 3.65 -4.31
N ASP A 60 -20.31 3.68 -4.14
CA ASP A 60 -20.98 4.23 -2.95
C ASP A 60 -21.32 3.17 -1.90
N GLY A 61 -20.83 1.93 -2.08
CA GLY A 61 -21.11 0.80 -1.21
C GLY A 61 -22.47 0.14 -1.48
N SER A 62 -23.26 0.62 -2.45
CA SER A 62 -24.62 0.11 -2.68
C SER A 62 -24.72 -1.23 -3.41
N CYS A 63 -23.63 -1.84 -3.90
CA CYS A 63 -23.73 -3.09 -4.67
C CYS A 63 -24.41 -4.22 -3.89
N ALA A 64 -25.48 -4.75 -4.47
CA ALA A 64 -26.14 -5.95 -3.99
C ALA A 64 -25.24 -7.17 -4.20
N PRO A 65 -25.44 -8.26 -3.42
CA PRO A 65 -24.73 -9.52 -3.64
C PRO A 65 -24.78 -9.96 -5.10
N THR A 66 -23.67 -10.46 -5.62
CA THR A 66 -23.62 -11.16 -6.90
C THR A 66 -24.54 -12.37 -6.83
N ASP A 67 -25.54 -12.43 -7.72
CA ASP A 67 -26.35 -13.62 -7.89
C ASP A 67 -25.47 -14.76 -8.41
N CYS A 68 -25.48 -15.90 -7.72
CA CYS A 68 -24.74 -17.08 -8.14
C CYS A 68 -25.13 -17.54 -9.57
N SER A 69 -26.28 -17.12 -10.11
CA SER A 69 -26.64 -17.39 -11.51
C SER A 69 -25.69 -16.77 -12.54
N THR A 70 -24.87 -15.79 -12.17
CA THR A 70 -23.85 -15.18 -13.05
C THR A 70 -22.54 -15.96 -13.11
N CYS A 71 -22.42 -17.04 -12.34
CA CYS A 71 -21.20 -17.85 -12.25
C CYS A 71 -21.16 -18.93 -13.34
N ASP A 72 -20.05 -19.05 -14.06
CA ASP A 72 -19.84 -20.11 -15.05
C ASP A 72 -19.44 -21.44 -14.38
N PHE A 73 -18.70 -21.35 -13.27
CA PHE A 73 -18.19 -22.49 -12.53
C PHE A 73 -18.33 -22.27 -11.03
N PHE A 74 -18.40 -23.36 -10.28
CA PHE A 74 -18.45 -23.35 -8.83
C PHE A 74 -17.33 -24.21 -8.24
N ILE A 75 -16.70 -23.71 -7.18
CA ILE A 75 -15.78 -24.49 -6.37
C ILE A 75 -16.59 -25.42 -5.45
N SER A 76 -16.27 -26.71 -5.50
CA SER A 76 -16.82 -27.68 -4.56
C SER A 76 -16.11 -27.57 -3.20
N GLY A 77 -16.89 -27.59 -2.12
CA GLY A 77 -16.34 -27.62 -0.77
C GLY A 77 -15.70 -28.95 -0.36
N SER A 78 -16.03 -30.05 -1.03
CA SER A 78 -15.61 -31.41 -0.63
C SER A 78 -14.59 -32.06 -1.58
N VAL A 79 -14.36 -31.47 -2.75
CA VAL A 79 -13.44 -32.00 -3.77
C VAL A 79 -12.18 -31.16 -3.81
N TYR A 80 -11.03 -31.82 -3.66
CA TYR A 80 -9.73 -31.18 -3.83
C TYR A 80 -9.39 -31.05 -5.32
N GLY A 81 -9.03 -29.84 -5.75
CA GLY A 81 -8.54 -29.57 -7.09
C GLY A 81 -9.61 -29.09 -8.08
N PHE A 82 -9.28 -28.03 -8.80
CA PHE A 82 -10.03 -27.46 -9.92
C PHE A 82 -9.04 -27.11 -11.04
N ASP A 83 -9.07 -27.89 -12.12
CA ASP A 83 -8.19 -27.69 -13.27
C ASP A 83 -8.97 -26.98 -14.39
N GLY A 84 -8.61 -25.73 -14.67
CA GLY A 84 -9.34 -24.86 -15.59
C GLY A 84 -9.40 -25.42 -17.01
N ASP A 85 -8.29 -25.95 -17.52
CA ASP A 85 -8.23 -26.57 -18.85
C ASP A 85 -9.18 -27.77 -18.94
N LYS A 86 -9.18 -28.65 -17.92
CA LYS A 86 -10.07 -29.82 -17.88
C LYS A 86 -11.53 -29.45 -17.72
N LYS A 87 -11.83 -28.36 -17.02
CA LYS A 87 -13.19 -27.82 -16.85
C LYS A 87 -13.65 -27.00 -18.04
N GLY A 88 -12.74 -26.62 -18.93
CA GLY A 88 -13.04 -25.82 -20.10
C GLY A 88 -13.19 -24.32 -19.81
N VAL A 89 -12.55 -23.82 -18.74
CA VAL A 89 -12.54 -22.39 -18.40
C VAL A 89 -11.98 -21.57 -19.58
N LYS A 90 -12.60 -20.44 -19.86
CA LYS A 90 -12.25 -19.48 -20.91
C LYS A 90 -11.98 -18.10 -20.30
N PRO A 91 -11.19 -17.26 -20.99
CA PRO A 91 -11.06 -15.85 -20.63
C PRO A 91 -12.41 -15.17 -20.43
N GLY A 92 -12.53 -14.39 -19.35
CA GLY A 92 -13.75 -13.71 -18.94
C GLY A 92 -14.71 -14.55 -18.10
N ASN A 93 -14.46 -15.85 -17.92
CA ASN A 93 -15.33 -16.67 -17.06
C ASN A 93 -15.24 -16.27 -15.59
N VAL A 94 -16.31 -16.55 -14.86
CA VAL A 94 -16.43 -16.36 -13.41
C VAL A 94 -16.49 -17.71 -12.70
N ILE A 95 -15.59 -17.92 -11.75
CA ILE A 95 -15.52 -19.10 -10.87
C ILE A 95 -15.93 -18.66 -9.47
N CYS A 96 -17.04 -19.19 -8.96
CA CYS A 96 -17.62 -18.74 -7.70
C CYS A 96 -17.35 -19.66 -6.52
N LEU A 97 -17.19 -19.01 -5.36
CA LEU A 97 -17.31 -19.58 -4.03
C LEU A 97 -18.69 -19.20 -3.48
N ASP A 98 -19.60 -20.17 -3.39
CA ASP A 98 -20.95 -19.94 -2.89
C ASP A 98 -20.96 -19.89 -1.35
N ALA A 99 -21.54 -18.84 -0.77
CA ALA A 99 -21.68 -18.67 0.68
C ALA A 99 -22.48 -19.80 1.35
N ALA A 100 -23.31 -20.53 0.62
CA ALA A 100 -24.05 -21.69 1.13
C ALA A 100 -23.20 -22.96 1.22
N VAL A 101 -21.97 -22.96 0.69
CA VAL A 101 -21.08 -24.13 0.67
C VAL A 101 -20.16 -24.15 1.89
N THR A 102 -20.11 -25.31 2.57
CA THR A 102 -19.07 -25.60 3.56
C THR A 102 -17.83 -26.14 2.86
N TYR A 103 -16.69 -25.47 3.02
CA TYR A 103 -15.41 -25.86 2.43
C TYR A 103 -14.59 -26.74 3.39
N GLU A 104 -14.58 -28.05 3.15
CA GLU A 104 -13.83 -29.04 3.94
C GLU A 104 -12.44 -29.37 3.35
N LYS A 105 -12.19 -28.95 2.11
CA LYS A 105 -10.91 -29.13 1.40
C LYS A 105 -10.33 -27.78 1.01
N PRO A 106 -8.98 -27.68 0.93
CA PRO A 106 -8.34 -26.54 0.29
C PRO A 106 -8.85 -26.31 -1.14
N ILE A 107 -9.04 -25.05 -1.48
CA ILE A 107 -9.38 -24.62 -2.84
C ILE A 107 -8.09 -24.59 -3.65
N SER A 108 -7.84 -25.65 -4.40
CA SER A 108 -6.64 -25.79 -5.23
C SER A 108 -7.02 -25.59 -6.69
N LEU A 109 -6.64 -24.44 -7.28
CA LEU A 109 -6.87 -24.12 -8.68
C LEU A 109 -5.58 -24.27 -9.50
N SER A 110 -5.70 -24.78 -10.72
CA SER A 110 -4.60 -24.85 -11.67
C SER A 110 -5.05 -24.58 -13.10
N ASN A 111 -4.15 -24.09 -13.95
CA ASN A 111 -4.41 -23.84 -15.37
C ASN A 111 -5.62 -22.90 -15.59
N ILE A 112 -5.68 -21.82 -14.81
CA ILE A 112 -6.67 -20.77 -14.99
C ILE A 112 -6.06 -19.72 -15.92
N HIS A 113 -6.58 -19.60 -17.14
CA HIS A 113 -5.99 -18.77 -18.18
C HIS A 113 -7.00 -17.77 -18.75
N GLY A 114 -6.90 -16.53 -18.29
CA GLY A 114 -7.62 -15.40 -18.90
C GLY A 114 -6.79 -14.67 -19.95
N THR A 115 -7.19 -13.44 -20.23
CA THR A 115 -6.41 -12.48 -21.03
C THR A 115 -6.40 -11.13 -20.32
N ALA A 116 -5.50 -10.22 -20.70
CA ALA A 116 -5.48 -8.86 -20.13
C ALA A 116 -6.83 -8.13 -20.29
N ALA A 117 -7.54 -8.33 -21.41
CA ALA A 117 -8.85 -7.73 -21.65
C ALA A 117 -10.00 -8.45 -20.94
N ASN A 118 -9.88 -9.77 -20.77
CA ASN A 118 -10.90 -10.62 -20.16
C ASN A 118 -10.22 -11.58 -19.16
N PRO A 119 -9.86 -11.11 -17.95
CA PRO A 119 -9.32 -11.98 -16.93
C PRO A 119 -10.38 -12.98 -16.46
N VAL A 120 -9.95 -14.12 -15.92
CA VAL A 120 -10.87 -15.00 -15.18
C VAL A 120 -11.09 -14.43 -13.79
N ILE A 121 -12.35 -14.29 -13.37
CA ILE A 121 -12.70 -13.78 -12.04
C ILE A 121 -12.99 -14.96 -11.11
N ILE A 122 -12.33 -15.00 -9.96
CA ILE A 122 -12.58 -15.95 -8.88
C ILE A 122 -13.15 -15.16 -7.71
N THR A 123 -14.42 -15.36 -7.37
CA THR A 123 -15.12 -14.49 -6.40
C THR A 123 -16.14 -15.23 -5.55
N ASN A 124 -16.67 -14.60 -4.51
CA ASN A 124 -17.81 -15.12 -3.76
C ASN A 124 -19.14 -14.85 -4.47
N CYS A 125 -20.19 -15.62 -4.16
CA CYS A 125 -21.56 -15.33 -4.56
C CYS A 125 -22.53 -15.72 -3.44
N GLY A 126 -23.74 -15.16 -3.43
CA GLY A 126 -24.76 -15.47 -2.43
C GLY A 126 -24.47 -14.96 -1.00
N GLY A 127 -23.38 -14.22 -0.80
CA GLY A 127 -22.94 -13.68 0.49
C GLY A 127 -21.42 -13.82 0.69
N GLN A 128 -20.96 -13.73 1.93
CA GLN A 128 -19.56 -14.00 2.27
C GLN A 128 -19.25 -15.50 2.21
N ALA A 129 -18.23 -15.88 1.45
CA ALA A 129 -17.70 -17.25 1.45
C ALA A 129 -16.68 -17.44 2.57
N ILE A 130 -16.89 -18.45 3.42
CA ILE A 130 -16.03 -18.74 4.59
C ILE A 130 -15.29 -20.05 4.36
N VAL A 131 -13.96 -19.98 4.34
CA VAL A 131 -13.06 -21.13 4.17
C VAL A 131 -12.21 -21.29 5.42
N ASP A 132 -12.68 -22.13 6.34
CA ASP A 132 -12.00 -22.43 7.60
C ASP A 132 -11.38 -23.83 7.56
N LEU A 133 -10.04 -23.92 7.57
CA LEU A 133 -9.34 -25.17 7.26
C LEU A 133 -8.26 -25.54 8.29
N PRO A 134 -8.66 -25.85 9.55
CA PRO A 134 -7.75 -26.26 10.60
C PRO A 134 -6.87 -27.45 10.16
N GLY A 135 -5.56 -27.25 10.29
CA GLY A 135 -4.58 -28.30 10.06
C GLY A 135 -4.23 -28.57 8.59
N LYS A 136 -4.80 -27.83 7.63
CA LYS A 136 -4.38 -27.84 6.22
C LYS A 136 -3.26 -26.84 5.99
N ASP A 137 -2.41 -27.10 5.00
CA ASP A 137 -1.27 -26.21 4.72
C ASP A 137 -1.76 -24.85 4.20
N TYR A 138 -2.71 -24.84 3.27
CA TYR A 138 -3.27 -23.61 2.71
C TYR A 138 -4.79 -23.63 2.56
N ALA A 139 -5.41 -22.45 2.44
CA ALA A 139 -6.83 -22.32 2.14
C ALA A 139 -7.07 -22.23 0.64
N ILE A 140 -6.33 -21.35 -0.04
CA ILE A 140 -6.33 -21.22 -1.50
C ILE A 140 -4.92 -21.49 -2.03
N TYR A 141 -4.82 -22.34 -3.05
CA TYR A 141 -3.64 -22.53 -3.87
C TYR A 141 -3.96 -22.24 -5.33
N ILE A 142 -3.11 -21.48 -6.03
CA ILE A 142 -3.23 -21.24 -7.46
C ILE A 142 -1.88 -21.48 -8.13
N GLY A 143 -1.84 -22.42 -9.06
CA GLY A 143 -0.63 -22.77 -9.82
C GLY A 143 -0.84 -22.70 -11.32
N LYS A 144 0.25 -22.50 -12.09
CA LYS A 144 0.25 -22.55 -13.56
C LYS A 144 -0.85 -21.72 -14.21
N SER A 145 -1.11 -20.53 -13.68
CA SER A 145 -2.27 -19.72 -14.07
C SER A 145 -1.87 -18.32 -14.51
N SER A 146 -2.66 -17.69 -15.38
CA SER A 146 -2.39 -16.34 -15.88
C SER A 146 -3.66 -15.53 -16.11
N HIS A 147 -3.58 -14.21 -15.91
CA HIS A 147 -4.67 -13.27 -16.15
C HIS A 147 -5.94 -13.64 -15.37
N PHE A 148 -5.84 -13.62 -14.04
CA PHE A 148 -6.97 -13.91 -13.16
C PHE A 148 -7.03 -12.92 -11.99
N ARG A 149 -8.21 -12.74 -11.41
CA ARG A 149 -8.42 -11.92 -10.21
C ARG A 149 -9.14 -12.74 -9.16
N VAL A 150 -8.60 -12.81 -7.94
CA VAL A 150 -9.28 -13.38 -6.77
C VAL A 150 -9.84 -12.21 -5.96
N THR A 151 -11.16 -12.08 -5.91
CA THR A 151 -11.79 -10.89 -5.31
C THR A 151 -12.94 -11.24 -4.39
N GLY A 152 -12.95 -10.67 -3.19
CA GLY A 152 -14.09 -10.71 -2.27
C GLY A 152 -15.18 -9.67 -2.57
N THR A 153 -15.20 -9.08 -3.77
CA THR A 153 -16.20 -8.06 -4.14
C THR A 153 -17.55 -8.64 -4.59
N GLY A 154 -17.71 -9.97 -4.58
CA GLY A 154 -18.93 -10.64 -5.01
C GLY A 154 -20.16 -10.35 -4.14
N SER A 155 -20.04 -9.50 -3.13
CA SER A 155 -21.15 -8.92 -2.37
C SER A 155 -20.67 -7.72 -1.55
N ASN A 156 -21.47 -6.64 -1.40
CA ASN A 156 -21.14 -5.54 -0.46
C ASN A 156 -21.85 -5.67 0.90
N ASP A 157 -22.51 -6.80 1.19
CA ASP A 157 -22.97 -7.04 2.58
C ASP A 157 -21.79 -7.18 3.56
N HIS A 158 -20.59 -7.42 3.03
CA HIS A 158 -19.33 -7.46 3.76
C HIS A 158 -18.27 -6.65 3.01
N ALA A 159 -17.37 -5.98 3.74
CA ALA A 159 -16.20 -5.32 3.14
C ALA A 159 -15.20 -6.33 2.51
N PHE A 160 -15.23 -7.57 2.99
CA PHE A 160 -14.39 -8.67 2.53
C PHE A 160 -15.24 -9.91 2.27
N GLY A 161 -15.60 -10.18 1.02
CA GLY A 161 -16.54 -11.25 0.67
C GLY A 161 -15.96 -12.65 0.67
N ILE A 162 -14.63 -12.81 0.77
CA ILE A 162 -13.99 -14.11 0.98
C ILE A 162 -13.15 -14.05 2.25
N LYS A 163 -13.44 -14.97 3.18
CA LYS A 163 -12.80 -15.08 4.48
C LYS A 163 -12.05 -16.42 4.60
N LEU A 164 -10.76 -16.37 4.92
CA LEU A 164 -9.86 -17.53 5.01
C LEU A 164 -9.28 -17.64 6.42
N SER A 165 -9.31 -18.83 7.03
CA SER A 165 -8.81 -19.01 8.40
C SER A 165 -8.19 -20.37 8.76
N ASN A 166 -7.40 -20.36 9.83
CA ASN A 166 -6.90 -21.52 10.59
C ASN A 166 -6.00 -22.51 9.83
N THR A 167 -5.36 -22.11 8.73
CA THR A 167 -4.40 -22.97 8.04
C THR A 167 -3.05 -22.99 8.75
N LYS A 168 -2.29 -24.07 8.57
CA LYS A 168 -0.95 -24.24 9.15
C LYS A 168 0.08 -23.32 8.55
N THR A 169 -0.01 -23.01 7.26
CA THR A 169 1.07 -22.30 6.57
C THR A 169 0.58 -21.09 5.77
N GLN A 170 -0.34 -21.21 4.83
CA GLN A 170 -0.75 -20.06 4.00
C GLN A 170 -2.26 -19.80 4.01
N GLY A 171 -2.68 -18.54 3.96
CA GLY A 171 -4.05 -18.23 3.56
C GLY A 171 -4.17 -18.50 2.06
N ILE A 172 -3.41 -17.75 1.28
CA ILE A 172 -3.32 -17.87 -0.18
C ILE A 172 -1.89 -18.19 -0.59
N SER A 173 -1.71 -19.18 -1.46
CA SER A 173 -0.44 -19.49 -2.12
C SER A 173 -0.58 -19.40 -3.62
N ILE A 174 0.19 -18.53 -4.28
CA ILE A 174 0.23 -18.38 -5.74
C ILE A 174 1.65 -18.70 -6.22
N SER A 175 1.80 -19.81 -6.96
CA SER A 175 3.10 -20.34 -7.38
C SER A 175 3.04 -20.99 -8.77
N ASP A 176 3.99 -21.89 -9.06
CA ASP A 176 4.07 -22.67 -10.30
C ASP A 176 3.96 -21.84 -11.58
N LEU A 177 4.80 -20.80 -11.69
CA LEU A 177 4.90 -19.94 -12.87
C LEU A 177 3.63 -19.12 -13.16
N SER A 178 2.83 -18.83 -12.14
CA SER A 178 1.64 -17.98 -12.28
C SER A 178 2.00 -16.48 -12.41
N THR A 179 1.27 -15.73 -13.24
CA THR A 179 1.56 -14.32 -13.58
C THR A 179 0.29 -13.53 -13.91
N ASN A 180 0.36 -12.20 -13.91
CA ASN A 180 -0.75 -11.30 -14.29
C ASN A 180 -2.00 -11.56 -13.45
N PHE A 181 -1.91 -11.27 -12.15
CA PHE A 181 -3.00 -11.55 -11.24
C PHE A 181 -3.21 -10.47 -10.19
N GLU A 182 -4.44 -10.42 -9.69
CA GLU A 182 -4.90 -9.45 -8.71
C GLU A 182 -5.59 -10.21 -7.56
N VAL A 183 -5.32 -9.78 -6.32
CA VAL A 183 -5.96 -10.31 -5.11
C VAL A 183 -6.45 -9.17 -4.25
N ASP A 184 -7.77 -9.13 -4.02
CA ASP A 184 -8.39 -8.00 -3.33
C ASP A 184 -9.66 -8.35 -2.52
N HIS A 185 -9.97 -7.51 -1.53
CA HIS A 185 -11.14 -7.65 -0.66
C HIS A 185 -11.20 -9.02 0.05
N MET A 186 -10.04 -9.55 0.43
CA MET A 186 -9.92 -10.78 1.22
C MET A 186 -9.81 -10.47 2.71
N GLU A 187 -10.47 -11.24 3.57
CA GLU A 187 -10.18 -11.32 5.00
C GLU A 187 -9.38 -12.61 5.25
N ILE A 188 -8.17 -12.50 5.81
CA ILE A 188 -7.26 -13.64 5.99
C ILE A 188 -6.73 -13.61 7.40
N HIS A 189 -7.02 -14.64 8.21
CA HIS A 189 -6.61 -14.61 9.61
C HIS A 189 -6.33 -15.96 10.27
N ASP A 190 -5.67 -15.92 11.43
CA ASP A 190 -5.25 -17.11 12.19
C ASP A 190 -4.45 -18.09 11.31
N ILE A 191 -3.52 -17.55 10.52
CA ILE A 191 -2.70 -18.32 9.57
C ILE A 191 -1.35 -18.65 10.19
N GLY A 192 -0.93 -19.91 10.18
CA GLY A 192 0.28 -20.33 10.90
C GLY A 192 1.62 -19.82 10.32
N PHE A 193 1.66 -19.37 9.07
CA PHE A 193 2.84 -18.72 8.49
C PHE A 193 2.50 -17.43 7.73
N ALA A 194 2.23 -17.47 6.41
CA ALA A 194 2.03 -16.27 5.60
C ALA A 194 0.55 -16.08 5.21
N GLY A 195 -0.03 -14.90 5.46
CA GLY A 195 -1.39 -14.60 5.00
C GLY A 195 -1.52 -14.79 3.48
N ILE A 196 -0.66 -14.12 2.72
CA ILE A 196 -0.51 -14.33 1.27
C ILE A 196 0.95 -14.65 0.95
N MET A 197 1.18 -15.71 0.19
CA MET A 197 2.49 -16.03 -0.39
C MET A 197 2.39 -16.08 -1.91
N ALA A 198 3.22 -15.32 -2.60
CA ALA A 198 3.23 -15.26 -4.06
C ALA A 198 4.66 -15.32 -4.61
N LYS A 199 5.09 -16.53 -4.99
CA LYS A 199 6.41 -16.79 -5.57
C LYS A 199 6.46 -18.15 -6.23
N THR A 200 7.28 -18.28 -7.27
CA THR A 200 7.76 -19.60 -7.71
C THR A 200 9.18 -19.79 -7.19
N ASP A 201 9.37 -20.80 -6.35
CA ASP A 201 10.70 -21.11 -5.85
C ASP A 201 11.56 -21.70 -6.98
N PRO A 202 12.79 -21.18 -7.19
CA PRO A 202 13.67 -21.74 -8.19
C PRO A 202 14.12 -23.15 -7.77
N TYR A 203 14.16 -24.05 -8.73
CA TYR A 203 14.61 -25.43 -8.55
C TYR A 203 15.34 -25.94 -9.80
N CYS A 204 15.54 -27.25 -9.92
CA CYS A 204 16.27 -27.85 -11.03
C CYS A 204 15.55 -27.80 -12.38
N ASP A 205 14.25 -27.48 -12.39
CA ASP A 205 13.55 -27.14 -13.61
C ASP A 205 13.99 -25.73 -14.07
N PRO A 206 14.65 -25.60 -15.24
CA PRO A 206 15.08 -24.31 -15.76
C PRO A 206 13.94 -23.29 -15.87
N ALA A 207 12.70 -23.73 -16.11
CA ALA A 207 11.55 -22.83 -16.25
C ALA A 207 11.31 -21.98 -14.98
N THR A 208 11.70 -22.47 -13.81
CA THR A 208 11.55 -21.77 -12.52
C THR A 208 12.68 -20.78 -12.22
N GLN A 209 13.71 -20.72 -13.06
CA GLN A 209 14.93 -19.95 -12.81
C GLN A 209 14.93 -18.60 -13.52
N LYS A 210 15.71 -17.66 -12.97
CA LYS A 210 15.97 -16.33 -13.53
C LYS A 210 16.28 -16.40 -15.03
N GLY A 211 15.63 -15.53 -15.81
CA GLY A 211 15.78 -15.45 -17.26
C GLY A 211 14.80 -16.31 -18.06
N ASN A 212 14.18 -17.33 -17.46
CA ASN A 212 13.21 -18.20 -18.14
C ASN A 212 11.76 -17.87 -17.78
N PHE A 213 11.53 -17.36 -16.56
CA PHE A 213 10.23 -16.88 -16.11
C PHE A 213 10.34 -15.49 -15.50
N THR A 214 9.26 -14.75 -15.57
CA THR A 214 9.10 -13.45 -14.91
C THR A 214 7.62 -13.29 -14.58
N MET A 215 7.35 -13.05 -13.31
CA MET A 215 6.01 -12.76 -12.81
C MET A 215 5.70 -11.29 -13.10
N ARG A 216 4.59 -11.00 -13.77
CA ARG A 216 4.23 -9.65 -14.24
C ARG A 216 2.90 -9.19 -13.70
N ASP A 217 2.76 -7.88 -13.57
CA ASP A 217 1.49 -7.17 -13.35
C ASP A 217 0.70 -7.83 -12.22
N VAL A 218 1.31 -7.84 -11.04
CA VAL A 218 0.78 -8.48 -9.85
C VAL A 218 0.29 -7.42 -8.87
N LYS A 219 -0.92 -7.60 -8.36
CA LYS A 219 -1.57 -6.66 -7.47
C LYS A 219 -2.13 -7.33 -6.23
N PHE A 220 -1.85 -6.75 -5.08
CA PHE A 220 -2.47 -7.11 -3.80
C PHE A 220 -3.01 -5.85 -3.16
N HIS A 221 -4.33 -5.69 -3.11
CA HIS A 221 -4.90 -4.49 -2.53
C HIS A 221 -6.22 -4.65 -1.82
N ASP A 222 -6.53 -3.72 -0.91
CA ASP A 222 -7.79 -3.69 -0.19
C ASP A 222 -8.06 -5.00 0.57
N ASN A 223 -7.00 -5.69 1.03
CA ASN A 223 -7.11 -6.91 1.83
C ASN A 223 -6.99 -6.59 3.32
N TYR A 224 -7.63 -7.38 4.16
CA TYR A 224 -7.46 -7.38 5.60
C TYR A 224 -6.80 -8.68 6.05
N ILE A 225 -5.54 -8.58 6.49
CA ILE A 225 -4.75 -9.72 6.95
C ILE A 225 -4.44 -9.53 8.42
N HIS A 226 -4.81 -10.49 9.27
CA HIS A 226 -4.61 -10.34 10.71
C HIS A 226 -4.27 -11.65 11.42
N GLU A 227 -3.49 -11.60 12.50
CA GLU A 227 -3.07 -12.78 13.28
C GLU A 227 -2.38 -13.87 12.41
N THR A 228 -1.27 -13.51 11.77
CA THR A 228 -0.41 -14.50 11.12
C THR A 228 0.75 -14.91 12.05
N GLY A 229 1.20 -16.17 11.96
CA GLY A 229 2.34 -16.69 12.73
C GLY A 229 3.71 -16.35 12.12
N GLY A 230 3.74 -16.05 10.82
CA GLY A 230 4.88 -15.55 10.06
C GLY A 230 4.54 -14.23 9.40
N GLU A 231 4.80 -14.09 8.11
CA GLU A 231 4.56 -12.83 7.41
C GLU A 231 3.06 -12.52 7.19
N GLY A 232 2.70 -11.25 7.03
CA GLY A 232 1.40 -10.88 6.47
C GLY A 232 1.36 -11.24 4.97
N MET A 233 2.34 -10.74 4.23
CA MET A 233 2.57 -11.04 2.81
C MET A 233 4.02 -11.40 2.54
N TYR A 234 4.26 -12.51 1.84
CA TYR A 234 5.56 -12.94 1.35
C TYR A 234 5.54 -13.05 -0.18
N ILE A 235 6.05 -12.01 -0.84
CA ILE A 235 6.03 -11.86 -2.30
C ILE A 235 7.47 -11.93 -2.84
N GLY A 236 7.68 -12.81 -3.82
CA GLY A 236 9.01 -13.09 -4.36
C GLY A 236 9.90 -13.86 -3.40
N ASN A 237 11.13 -14.16 -3.81
CA ASN A 237 12.05 -15.00 -3.03
C ASN A 237 13.15 -14.13 -2.38
N SER A 238 13.63 -14.49 -1.20
CA SER A 238 14.67 -13.74 -0.46
C SER A 238 16.10 -13.90 -1.01
N PHE A 239 16.35 -14.84 -1.91
CA PHE A 239 17.70 -15.22 -2.37
C PHE A 239 18.04 -14.66 -3.76
N PHE A 240 17.74 -13.39 -4.01
CA PHE A 240 17.99 -12.77 -5.31
C PHE A 240 19.48 -12.72 -5.68
N ALA A 241 20.33 -12.22 -4.76
CA ALA A 241 21.74 -11.97 -5.08
C ALA A 241 22.58 -13.25 -5.10
N ASN A 242 22.42 -14.09 -4.08
CA ASN A 242 23.27 -15.28 -3.89
C ASN A 242 22.66 -16.58 -4.44
N GLY A 243 21.42 -16.53 -4.91
CA GLY A 243 20.67 -17.70 -5.34
C GLY A 243 20.31 -18.64 -4.18
N LYS A 244 19.36 -19.53 -4.45
CA LYS A 244 18.92 -20.58 -3.53
C LYS A 244 19.80 -21.80 -3.74
N LYS A 245 20.49 -22.27 -2.69
CA LYS A 245 21.22 -23.55 -2.74
C LYS A 245 20.22 -24.71 -2.72
N THR A 246 20.31 -25.60 -3.71
CA THR A 246 19.54 -26.85 -3.79
C THR A 246 20.46 -28.05 -3.58
N SER A 247 19.88 -29.15 -3.10
CA SER A 247 20.61 -30.41 -2.92
C SER A 247 20.86 -31.16 -4.24
N GLN A 248 20.13 -30.84 -5.31
CA GLN A 248 20.11 -31.65 -6.55
C GLN A 248 20.85 -31.02 -7.73
N CYS A 249 20.86 -29.68 -7.85
CA CYS A 249 21.42 -29.00 -9.03
C CYS A 249 22.27 -27.76 -8.68
N GLY A 250 22.70 -27.65 -7.41
CA GLY A 250 23.54 -26.54 -6.96
C GLY A 250 22.75 -25.25 -6.71
N VAL A 251 23.36 -24.11 -7.00
CA VAL A 251 22.75 -22.79 -6.77
C VAL A 251 21.88 -22.42 -7.97
N VAL A 252 20.62 -22.08 -7.69
CA VAL A 252 19.64 -21.65 -8.70
C VAL A 252 19.08 -20.28 -8.32
N TYR A 253 18.75 -19.46 -9.31
CA TYR A 253 18.36 -18.06 -9.08
C TYR A 253 16.86 -17.86 -9.26
N PRO A 254 16.19 -17.13 -8.36
CA PRO A 254 14.76 -16.90 -8.45
C PRO A 254 14.38 -16.04 -9.66
N HIS A 255 13.16 -16.22 -10.15
CA HIS A 255 12.59 -15.37 -11.19
C HIS A 255 12.43 -13.92 -10.73
N GLU A 256 12.33 -13.00 -11.69
CA GLU A 256 12.05 -11.59 -11.42
C GLU A 256 10.53 -11.34 -11.32
N ILE A 257 10.18 -10.25 -10.65
CA ILE A 257 8.83 -9.67 -10.64
C ILE A 257 8.90 -8.28 -11.30
N LYS A 258 7.94 -7.98 -12.18
CA LYS A 258 7.84 -6.68 -12.87
C LYS A 258 6.42 -6.14 -12.81
N GLY A 259 6.24 -4.89 -12.38
CA GLY A 259 4.92 -4.30 -12.17
C GLY A 259 4.22 -4.92 -10.96
N LEU A 260 4.78 -4.70 -9.77
CA LEU A 260 4.18 -5.15 -8.51
C LEU A 260 3.51 -3.97 -7.81
N GLU A 261 2.26 -4.14 -7.40
CA GLU A 261 1.51 -3.17 -6.59
C GLU A 261 1.03 -3.87 -5.31
N VAL A 262 1.44 -3.34 -4.15
CA VAL A 262 0.94 -3.74 -2.83
C VAL A 262 0.33 -2.51 -2.18
N ALA A 263 -0.99 -2.37 -2.29
CA ALA A 263 -1.67 -1.12 -2.00
C ALA A 263 -2.86 -1.25 -1.05
N ARG A 264 -3.08 -0.30 -0.13
CA ARG A 264 -4.34 -0.24 0.67
C ARG A 264 -4.68 -1.51 1.45
N ASN A 265 -3.67 -2.29 1.84
CA ASN A 265 -3.90 -3.46 2.68
C ASN A 265 -3.86 -3.04 4.15
N ARG A 266 -4.75 -3.62 4.95
CA ARG A 266 -4.72 -3.52 6.41
C ARG A 266 -4.10 -4.79 6.96
N ILE A 267 -2.93 -4.67 7.59
CA ILE A 267 -2.20 -5.80 8.15
C ILE A 267 -1.97 -5.58 9.64
N ILE A 268 -2.53 -6.45 10.46
CA ILE A 268 -2.47 -6.32 11.93
C ILE A 268 -1.90 -7.60 12.54
N ASN A 269 -1.06 -7.49 13.57
CA ASN A 269 -0.66 -8.64 14.38
C ASN A 269 0.13 -9.72 13.61
N SER A 270 0.93 -9.34 12.61
CA SER A 270 1.81 -10.30 11.91
C SER A 270 2.91 -10.83 12.83
N GLY A 271 3.20 -12.13 12.73
CA GLY A 271 4.23 -12.77 13.55
C GLY A 271 5.62 -12.29 13.19
N TRP A 272 5.92 -12.20 11.89
CA TRP A 272 7.19 -11.69 11.32
C TRP A 272 6.88 -10.42 10.50
N GLU A 273 7.49 -10.24 9.34
CA GLU A 273 7.26 -9.11 8.43
C GLU A 273 5.77 -8.93 8.10
N SER A 274 5.23 -7.72 8.18
CA SER A 274 3.87 -7.50 7.63
C SER A 274 3.87 -7.61 6.11
N ILE A 275 4.86 -6.99 5.44
CA ILE A 275 5.06 -7.07 3.99
C ILE A 275 6.53 -7.39 3.71
N GLN A 276 6.80 -8.52 3.05
CA GLN A 276 8.12 -8.88 2.53
C GLN A 276 8.06 -8.99 1.01
N VAL A 277 8.86 -8.16 0.32
CA VAL A 277 8.96 -8.16 -1.14
C VAL A 277 10.41 -8.39 -1.57
N GLY A 278 10.67 -9.46 -2.32
CA GLY A 278 11.95 -9.74 -2.96
C GLY A 278 11.84 -9.87 -4.47
N CYS A 279 12.95 -9.71 -5.19
CA CYS A 279 13.05 -9.95 -6.63
C CYS A 279 12.19 -9.04 -7.53
N ALA A 280 11.58 -7.96 -7.03
CA ALA A 280 10.77 -7.07 -7.85
C ALA A 280 11.63 -5.98 -8.50
N THR A 281 12.24 -6.34 -9.63
CA THR A 281 13.34 -5.60 -10.27
C THR A 281 12.88 -4.39 -11.08
N GLN A 282 11.57 -4.23 -11.30
CA GLN A 282 11.05 -3.13 -12.10
C GLN A 282 9.62 -2.76 -11.70
N GLY A 283 9.39 -1.49 -11.40
CA GLY A 283 8.05 -0.93 -11.19
C GLY A 283 7.33 -1.54 -9.99
N ALA A 284 8.04 -1.80 -8.89
CA ALA A 284 7.40 -2.15 -7.64
C ALA A 284 6.86 -0.88 -6.95
N SER A 285 5.70 -0.99 -6.35
CA SER A 285 5.08 0.06 -5.53
C SER A 285 4.43 -0.58 -4.31
N ILE A 286 4.77 -0.08 -3.12
CA ILE A 286 4.22 -0.52 -1.83
C ILE A 286 3.65 0.71 -1.15
N HIS A 287 2.33 0.88 -1.16
CA HIS A 287 1.75 2.15 -0.73
C HIS A 287 0.38 2.11 -0.09
N ASP A 288 0.04 3.18 0.64
CA ASP A 288 -1.25 3.35 1.30
C ASP A 288 -1.63 2.17 2.22
N ASN A 289 -0.66 1.36 2.67
CA ASN A 289 -0.93 0.23 3.56
C ASN A 289 -1.01 0.72 5.00
N HIS A 290 -1.88 0.07 5.78
CA HIS A 290 -2.06 0.31 7.21
C HIS A 290 -1.53 -0.89 7.99
N ILE A 291 -0.45 -0.69 8.74
CA ILE A 291 0.26 -1.76 9.44
C ILE A 291 0.34 -1.44 10.94
N GLU A 292 -0.11 -2.39 11.77
CA GLU A 292 -0.03 -2.30 13.23
C GLU A 292 0.44 -3.61 13.86
N HIS A 293 1.17 -3.53 14.97
CA HIS A 293 1.54 -4.68 15.80
C HIS A 293 2.31 -5.75 15.00
N TYR A 294 3.26 -5.33 14.18
CA TYR A 294 4.04 -6.22 13.32
C TYR A 294 5.13 -6.96 14.10
N GLY A 295 5.66 -8.06 13.55
CA GLY A 295 6.83 -8.77 14.08
C GLY A 295 6.66 -9.37 15.49
N ARG A 296 5.45 -9.78 15.90
CA ARG A 296 5.14 -10.18 17.29
C ARG A 296 5.94 -11.35 17.83
N GLU A 297 6.42 -12.25 16.98
CA GLU A 297 7.32 -13.35 17.38
C GLU A 297 8.72 -12.85 17.75
N ASN A 298 9.03 -11.60 17.41
CA ASN A 298 10.28 -10.90 17.69
C ASN A 298 11.54 -11.71 17.34
N LYS A 299 11.51 -12.38 16.19
CA LYS A 299 12.66 -13.10 15.66
C LYS A 299 13.62 -12.10 15.06
N GLY A 300 14.89 -12.17 15.48
CA GLY A 300 15.92 -11.27 14.96
C GLY A 300 16.02 -11.37 13.43
N SER A 301 15.98 -10.23 12.76
CA SER A 301 15.96 -10.10 11.28
C SER A 301 14.69 -10.61 10.59
N GLN A 302 13.62 -10.92 11.34
CA GLN A 302 12.31 -11.40 10.85
C GLN A 302 11.18 -10.76 11.68
N ASN A 303 11.17 -9.43 11.73
CA ASN A 303 10.27 -8.66 12.59
C ASN A 303 10.03 -7.20 12.13
N ASN A 304 10.30 -6.89 10.85
CA ASN A 304 10.13 -5.53 10.31
C ASN A 304 8.67 -5.29 9.87
N ALA A 305 8.22 -4.05 9.69
CA ALA A 305 6.88 -3.83 9.14
C ALA A 305 6.89 -4.09 7.63
N ILE A 306 7.73 -3.35 6.90
CA ILE A 306 7.95 -3.53 5.46
C ILE A 306 9.41 -3.89 5.20
N GLN A 307 9.64 -4.98 4.49
CA GLN A 307 10.95 -5.36 3.95
C GLN A 307 10.96 -5.24 2.42
N ILE A 308 11.74 -4.27 1.94
CA ILE A 308 12.17 -4.17 0.55
C ILE A 308 13.44 -5.01 0.43
N GLY A 309 13.25 -6.29 0.11
CA GLY A 309 14.31 -7.30 0.03
C GLY A 309 15.22 -7.14 -1.20
N GLU A 310 16.23 -8.00 -1.28
CA GLU A 310 17.20 -8.01 -2.38
C GLU A 310 16.52 -8.10 -3.75
N GLY A 311 17.07 -7.36 -4.73
CA GLY A 311 16.54 -7.33 -6.09
C GLY A 311 15.23 -6.54 -6.26
N THR A 312 14.75 -5.88 -5.20
CA THR A 312 13.57 -5.03 -5.26
C THR A 312 13.94 -3.56 -5.42
N GLY A 313 13.45 -2.90 -6.48
CA GLY A 313 13.55 -1.45 -6.68
C GLY A 313 12.18 -0.85 -6.93
N GLY A 314 11.99 0.42 -6.60
CA GLY A 314 10.73 1.13 -6.85
C GLY A 314 10.32 2.09 -5.74
N LEU A 315 9.02 2.21 -5.54
CA LEU A 315 8.42 3.22 -4.67
C LEU A 315 7.83 2.58 -3.40
N CYS A 316 8.06 3.20 -2.24
CA CYS A 316 7.42 2.81 -0.98
C CYS A 316 6.88 4.06 -0.28
N PHE A 317 5.57 4.27 -0.32
CA PHE A 317 5.01 5.56 0.07
C PHE A 317 3.64 5.53 0.71
N ASN A 318 3.29 6.58 1.44
CA ASN A 318 1.98 6.71 2.09
C ASN A 318 1.59 5.53 3.00
N ASN A 319 2.55 4.75 3.49
CA ASN A 319 2.24 3.66 4.43
C ASN A 319 2.14 4.23 5.85
N TYR A 320 1.09 3.84 6.56
CA TYR A 320 0.99 4.01 8.01
C TYR A 320 1.54 2.77 8.69
N ILE A 321 2.52 2.96 9.57
CA ILE A 321 3.20 1.88 10.29
C ILE A 321 3.27 2.26 11.76
N ALA A 322 2.67 1.45 12.63
CA ALA A 322 2.73 1.67 14.06
C ALA A 322 3.05 0.39 14.83
N ASP A 323 3.84 0.55 15.89
CA ASP A 323 4.06 -0.42 16.95
C ASP A 323 4.52 -1.82 16.48
N GLY A 324 5.81 -2.10 16.60
CA GLY A 324 6.37 -3.44 16.38
C GLY A 324 7.81 -3.50 16.88
N PRO A 325 8.40 -4.69 17.11
CA PRO A 325 9.70 -4.77 17.76
C PRO A 325 10.89 -4.59 16.79
N GLY A 326 10.67 -4.61 15.48
CA GLY A 326 11.70 -4.40 14.45
C GLY A 326 11.69 -3.01 13.83
N ASN A 327 12.30 -2.88 12.65
CA ASN A 327 12.31 -1.62 11.90
C ASN A 327 10.92 -1.33 11.32
N GLY A 328 10.58 -0.04 11.18
CA GLY A 328 9.39 0.34 10.41
C GLY A 328 9.54 -0.11 8.96
N ILE A 329 10.58 0.39 8.28
CA ILE A 329 10.94 -0.04 6.93
C ILE A 329 12.39 -0.51 6.91
N ILE A 330 12.65 -1.68 6.33
CA ILE A 330 14.00 -2.14 5.99
C ILE A 330 14.20 -2.19 4.47
N VAL A 331 15.29 -1.59 4.00
CA VAL A 331 15.63 -1.44 2.59
C VAL A 331 16.96 -2.16 2.31
N LEU A 332 16.85 -3.32 1.66
CA LEU A 332 17.95 -4.19 1.23
C LEU A 332 18.04 -4.31 -0.31
N GLY A 333 17.15 -3.59 -1.00
CA GLY A 333 16.91 -3.69 -2.43
C GLY A 333 17.90 -2.93 -3.30
N LEU A 334 17.46 -2.63 -4.52
CA LEU A 334 18.21 -1.87 -5.52
C LEU A 334 18.34 -0.39 -5.14
N GLY A 335 19.33 0.29 -5.69
CA GLY A 335 19.74 1.64 -5.28
C GLY A 335 18.93 2.74 -5.94
N ASP A 336 17.74 2.42 -6.40
CA ASP A 336 16.76 3.29 -7.03
C ASP A 336 15.48 3.40 -6.19
N ASN A 337 15.47 2.84 -4.97
CA ASN A 337 14.33 2.92 -4.07
C ASN A 337 14.08 4.36 -3.61
N VAL A 338 12.82 4.79 -3.77
CA VAL A 338 12.31 6.07 -3.27
C VAL A 338 11.26 5.78 -2.21
N VAL A 339 11.58 6.10 -0.96
CA VAL A 339 10.74 5.87 0.21
C VAL A 339 10.25 7.22 0.73
N PHE A 340 8.96 7.51 0.57
CA PHE A 340 8.45 8.85 0.82
C PHE A 340 7.06 8.92 1.42
N ASN A 341 6.73 10.03 2.08
CA ASN A 341 5.41 10.23 2.70
C ASN A 341 4.97 9.11 3.67
N ASN A 342 5.85 8.29 4.23
CA ASN A 342 5.43 7.27 5.18
C ASN A 342 5.29 7.89 6.57
N VAL A 343 4.30 7.41 7.33
CA VAL A 343 4.11 7.74 8.75
C VAL A 343 4.52 6.52 9.56
N ILE A 344 5.60 6.65 10.34
CA ILE A 344 6.23 5.55 11.07
C ILE A 344 6.27 5.89 12.56
N VAL A 345 5.56 5.13 13.38
CA VAL A 345 5.29 5.44 14.78
C VAL A 345 5.78 4.31 15.67
N SER A 346 6.60 4.67 16.67
CA SER A 346 7.09 3.77 17.70
C SER A 346 7.71 2.45 17.19
N PRO A 347 8.53 2.44 16.11
CA PRO A 347 9.19 1.22 15.71
C PRO A 347 10.21 0.79 16.78
N GLY A 348 10.23 -0.50 17.09
CA GLY A 348 11.07 -1.11 18.12
C GLY A 348 12.56 -1.20 17.75
N GLN A 349 12.91 -0.81 16.54
CA GLN A 349 14.27 -0.52 16.11
C GLN A 349 14.37 0.87 15.48
N ASN A 350 14.75 0.94 14.20
CA ASN A 350 14.88 2.19 13.48
C ASN A 350 13.56 2.53 12.77
N GLY A 351 13.34 3.82 12.51
CA GLY A 351 12.27 4.25 11.59
C GLY A 351 12.46 3.60 10.22
N ILE A 352 13.61 3.88 9.62
CA ILE A 352 14.04 3.28 8.37
C ILE A 352 15.47 2.75 8.55
N PHE A 353 15.71 1.50 8.16
CA PHE A 353 17.04 0.92 8.05
C PHE A 353 17.36 0.59 6.60
N CYS A 354 18.48 1.10 6.09
CA CYS A 354 18.96 0.88 4.74
C CYS A 354 20.33 0.22 4.78
N ASP A 355 20.52 -0.84 3.99
CA ASP A 355 21.77 -1.59 3.88
C ASP A 355 22.00 -2.00 2.42
N GLU A 356 23.03 -1.45 1.80
CA GLU A 356 23.38 -1.70 0.40
C GLU A 356 24.05 -3.10 0.26
N ARG A 357 23.27 -4.17 0.48
CA ARG A 357 23.79 -5.54 0.40
C ARG A 357 24.07 -5.97 -1.04
N TYR A 358 23.28 -5.45 -1.98
CA TYR A 358 23.39 -5.72 -3.41
C TYR A 358 22.72 -4.59 -4.17
N THR A 359 23.50 -3.66 -4.72
CA THR A 359 22.93 -2.43 -5.25
C THR A 359 23.58 -1.99 -6.55
N THR A 360 22.79 -2.03 -7.63
CA THR A 360 22.94 -1.15 -8.79
C THR A 360 21.96 0.01 -8.61
N GLY A 361 22.37 1.24 -8.89
CA GLY A 361 21.52 2.43 -8.77
C GLY A 361 22.31 3.65 -8.33
N SER A 362 21.70 4.83 -8.45
CA SER A 362 22.33 6.12 -8.13
C SER A 362 22.35 6.43 -6.63
N GLY A 363 21.43 5.85 -5.86
CA GLY A 363 21.35 5.96 -4.41
C GLY A 363 19.92 6.00 -3.87
N PHE A 364 19.80 5.72 -2.58
CA PHE A 364 18.52 5.61 -1.90
C PHE A 364 17.95 6.98 -1.53
N SER A 365 16.63 7.15 -1.65
CA SER A 365 15.97 8.41 -1.34
C SER A 365 14.92 8.23 -0.24
N PHE A 366 15.08 8.96 0.86
CA PHE A 366 14.16 8.99 2.01
C PHE A 366 13.61 10.40 2.14
N ILE A 367 12.39 10.64 1.67
CA ILE A 367 11.88 12.00 1.44
C ILE A 367 10.53 12.18 2.12
N ASN A 368 10.31 13.29 2.84
CA ASN A 368 9.00 13.61 3.37
C ASN A 368 8.38 12.52 4.27
N ASN A 369 9.17 11.69 4.96
CA ASN A 369 8.63 10.74 5.93
C ASN A 369 8.45 11.43 7.29
N THR A 370 7.42 11.02 8.04
CA THR A 370 7.22 11.41 9.44
C THR A 370 7.54 10.21 10.33
N ILE A 371 8.62 10.30 11.10
CA ILE A 371 9.12 9.22 11.96
C ILE A 371 9.06 9.69 13.41
N VAL A 372 8.27 9.01 14.24
CA VAL A 372 8.00 9.42 15.62
C VAL A 372 8.37 8.32 16.59
N ASN A 373 9.17 8.66 17.59
CA ASN A 373 9.62 7.79 18.67
C ASN A 373 10.26 6.45 18.21
N PRO A 374 11.16 6.43 17.21
CA PRO A 374 11.88 5.19 16.91
C PRO A 374 12.74 4.80 18.10
N LYS A 375 12.72 3.52 18.49
CA LYS A 375 13.44 3.05 19.68
C LYS A 375 14.95 3.20 19.58
N VAL A 376 15.50 3.18 18.36
CA VAL A 376 16.94 3.32 18.11
C VAL A 376 17.22 4.59 17.30
N ASP A 377 17.39 4.50 15.98
CA ASP A 377 17.70 5.64 15.11
C ASP A 377 16.47 6.02 14.26
N GLY A 378 16.38 7.28 13.82
CA GLY A 378 15.38 7.72 12.86
C GLY A 378 15.56 7.03 11.51
N ILE A 379 16.65 7.37 10.82
CA ILE A 379 17.09 6.71 9.60
C ILE A 379 18.51 6.18 9.84
N LYS A 380 18.70 4.88 9.69
CA LYS A 380 20.00 4.23 9.75
C LYS A 380 20.40 3.79 8.35
N ILE A 381 21.53 4.28 7.84
CA ILE A 381 21.91 4.14 6.44
C ILE A 381 23.34 3.62 6.27
N TYR A 382 23.43 2.42 5.70
CA TYR A 382 24.65 1.70 5.37
C TYR A 382 24.80 1.62 3.85
N ALA A 383 24.94 2.79 3.21
CA ALA A 383 24.99 2.94 1.76
C ALA A 383 26.18 3.82 1.32
N ASP A 384 27.42 3.30 1.37
CA ASP A 384 28.65 4.02 1.01
C ASP A 384 29.25 3.70 -0.38
N LYS A 385 28.59 2.86 -1.18
CA LYS A 385 28.98 2.46 -2.53
C LYS A 385 28.11 3.06 -3.63
N VAL A 386 26.99 3.67 -3.29
CA VAL A 386 26.15 4.45 -4.22
C VAL A 386 26.69 5.88 -4.40
N ASP A 387 26.28 6.55 -5.48
CA ASP A 387 26.79 7.87 -5.84
C ASP A 387 26.33 8.97 -4.88
N MET A 388 25.02 9.00 -4.59
CA MET A 388 24.41 9.98 -3.69
C MET A 388 23.08 9.46 -3.12
N ASN A 389 22.98 9.40 -1.79
CA ASN A 389 21.70 9.21 -1.11
C ASN A 389 21.01 10.55 -0.88
N HIS A 390 19.68 10.55 -0.75
CA HIS A 390 18.89 11.75 -0.48
C HIS A 390 18.09 11.58 0.80
N ILE A 391 18.24 12.51 1.73
CA ILE A 391 17.42 12.56 2.94
C ILE A 391 16.88 13.98 3.03
N ILE A 392 15.62 14.16 2.62
CA ILE A 392 15.04 15.48 2.36
C ILE A 392 13.69 15.60 3.04
N ASN A 393 13.42 16.74 3.67
CA ASN A 393 12.09 17.08 4.19
C ASN A 393 11.51 16.07 5.20
N ASN A 394 12.28 15.20 5.85
CA ASN A 394 11.72 14.28 6.84
C ASN A 394 11.47 15.01 8.18
N ILE A 395 10.42 14.62 8.90
CA ILE A 395 10.26 14.96 10.32
C ILE A 395 10.69 13.74 11.13
N ILE A 396 11.69 13.89 12.00
CA ILE A 396 12.15 12.81 12.89
C ILE A 396 12.10 13.30 14.33
N VAL A 397 11.25 12.65 15.13
CA VAL A 397 10.95 13.04 16.51
C VAL A 397 11.44 11.97 17.48
N ASN A 398 12.24 12.42 18.46
CA ASN A 398 12.62 11.68 19.66
C ASN A 398 13.18 10.26 19.41
N PRO A 399 14.29 10.13 18.66
CA PRO A 399 14.98 8.84 18.53
C PRO A 399 15.57 8.37 19.86
N GLY A 400 15.31 7.11 20.22
CA GLY A 400 15.66 6.55 21.52
C GLY A 400 17.17 6.36 21.75
N ALA A 401 17.97 6.27 20.69
CA ALA A 401 19.43 6.19 20.82
C ALA A 401 20.11 7.52 21.21
N PHE A 402 19.38 8.65 21.21
CA PHE A 402 19.95 9.97 21.47
C PHE A 402 20.74 10.05 22.78
N ASP A 403 20.10 9.73 23.91
CA ASP A 403 20.75 9.81 25.23
C ASP A 403 21.81 8.74 25.41
N GLN A 404 21.67 7.60 24.73
CA GLN A 404 22.67 6.54 24.72
C GLN A 404 23.96 7.04 24.07
N TYR A 405 23.88 7.65 22.89
CA TYR A 405 25.06 8.16 22.18
C TYR A 405 25.78 9.29 22.94
N GLU A 406 25.07 10.08 23.75
CA GLU A 406 25.71 11.11 24.60
C GLU A 406 26.44 10.51 25.82
N LYS A 407 25.97 9.36 26.33
CA LYS A 407 26.52 8.72 27.54
C LYS A 407 27.61 7.71 27.21
N ASP A 408 27.44 6.97 26.12
CA ASP A 408 28.37 5.93 25.73
C ASP A 408 29.64 6.56 25.15
N ASN A 409 30.82 6.01 25.50
CA ASN A 409 32.10 6.43 24.93
C ASN A 409 32.30 5.90 23.50
N THR A 410 31.31 6.14 22.62
CA THR A 410 31.33 5.81 21.20
C THR A 410 31.79 7.01 20.38
N SER A 411 32.04 6.79 19.08
CA SER A 411 32.27 7.89 18.13
C SER A 411 30.99 8.66 17.78
N LYS A 412 29.82 8.20 18.21
CA LYS A 412 28.53 8.82 17.91
C LYS A 412 28.14 9.84 18.98
N LYS A 413 27.29 10.79 18.57
CA LYS A 413 26.64 11.81 19.42
C LYS A 413 25.13 11.70 19.30
N GLY A 414 24.40 12.30 20.22
CA GLY A 414 22.94 12.22 20.26
C GLY A 414 22.29 12.59 18.92
N ASN A 415 22.79 13.64 18.26
CA ASN A 415 22.31 14.04 16.93
C ASN A 415 22.51 12.99 15.83
N ASP A 416 23.46 12.07 15.96
CA ASP A 416 23.64 10.97 15.00
C ASP A 416 22.50 9.95 15.08
N SER A 417 21.65 10.00 16.11
CA SER A 417 20.47 9.14 16.21
C SER A 417 19.32 9.56 15.28
N TYR A 418 19.29 10.81 14.80
CA TYR A 418 18.33 11.18 13.76
C TYR A 418 18.69 10.50 12.44
N ILE A 419 19.96 10.61 12.04
CA ILE A 419 20.52 10.02 10.81
C ILE A 419 21.83 9.29 11.15
N HIS A 420 21.75 7.96 11.31
CA HIS A 420 22.90 7.13 11.62
C HIS A 420 23.57 6.64 10.33
N LYS A 421 24.78 7.14 10.04
CA LYS A 421 25.62 6.63 8.94
C LYS A 421 26.53 5.49 9.37
N LEU A 422 26.71 4.49 8.50
CA LEU A 422 27.74 3.44 8.66
C LEU A 422 29.14 4.03 8.87
N SER A 423 29.50 4.98 8.00
CA SER A 423 30.79 5.65 8.00
C SER A 423 30.68 7.03 7.33
N ASP A 424 31.75 7.82 7.38
CA ASP A 424 31.80 9.12 6.69
C ASP A 424 31.85 9.00 5.15
N LYS A 425 31.99 7.79 4.62
CA LYS A 425 31.92 7.54 3.18
C LYS A 425 30.48 7.54 2.64
N VAL A 426 29.48 7.37 3.51
CA VAL A 426 28.07 7.47 3.11
C VAL A 426 27.78 8.92 2.71
N LYS A 427 27.60 9.13 1.40
CA LYS A 427 27.26 10.44 0.83
C LYS A 427 25.76 10.66 0.92
N ILE A 428 25.37 11.82 1.45
CA ILE A 428 23.98 12.20 1.65
C ILE A 428 23.81 13.66 1.22
N ASP A 429 22.87 13.89 0.33
CA ASP A 429 22.24 15.19 0.14
C ASP A 429 21.16 15.37 1.22
N LEU A 430 21.45 16.24 2.19
CA LEU A 430 20.65 16.45 3.39
C LEU A 430 20.01 17.84 3.36
N ARG A 431 18.71 17.92 3.08
CA ARG A 431 17.96 19.19 2.91
C ARG A 431 16.71 19.24 3.78
N ASN A 432 16.49 20.35 4.49
CA ASN A 432 15.23 20.72 5.15
C ASN A 432 14.54 19.63 5.99
N ASN A 433 15.30 18.71 6.60
CA ASN A 433 14.76 17.78 7.58
C ASN A 433 14.57 18.48 8.93
N TYR A 434 13.50 18.14 9.63
CA TYR A 434 13.24 18.64 10.98
C TYR A 434 13.53 17.57 12.02
N PHE A 435 14.45 17.88 12.94
CA PHE A 435 14.92 16.99 13.99
C PHE A 435 14.63 17.59 15.36
N THR A 436 13.88 16.88 16.19
CA THR A 436 13.57 17.34 17.54
C THR A 436 13.43 16.16 18.50
N ARG A 437 13.66 16.41 19.78
CA ARG A 437 13.31 15.48 20.86
C ARG A 437 11.95 15.79 21.48
N ASP A 438 11.42 16.98 21.25
CA ASP A 438 10.17 17.43 21.82
C ASP A 438 9.08 17.38 20.75
N ILE A 439 8.19 16.40 20.84
CA ILE A 439 7.06 16.27 19.91
C ILE A 439 6.18 17.52 19.89
N ASN A 440 6.07 18.24 21.01
CA ASN A 440 5.23 19.43 21.10
C ASN A 440 5.80 20.60 20.28
N SER A 441 7.11 20.61 20.01
CA SER A 441 7.73 21.63 19.15
C SER A 441 7.32 21.53 17.69
N VAL A 442 6.78 20.39 17.25
CA VAL A 442 6.27 20.19 15.89
C VAL A 442 4.88 20.79 15.71
N LEU A 443 4.08 20.83 16.78
CA LEU A 443 2.67 21.25 16.77
C LEU A 443 1.81 20.44 15.79
N PHE A 444 1.80 19.11 15.98
CA PHE A 444 0.82 18.22 15.34
C PHE A 444 -0.58 18.42 15.91
N ASN A 445 -1.61 18.16 15.10
CA ASN A 445 -3.00 18.15 15.55
C ASN A 445 -3.20 17.09 16.64
N GLU A 446 -3.80 17.47 17.77
CA GLU A 446 -4.10 16.52 18.84
C GLU A 446 -5.04 15.40 18.34
N GLY A 447 -4.68 14.14 18.62
CA GLY A 447 -5.49 12.97 18.24
C GLY A 447 -5.39 12.56 16.77
N SER A 448 -4.62 13.27 15.94
CA SER A 448 -4.27 12.85 14.58
C SER A 448 -3.37 11.61 14.64
N ILE A 449 -3.84 10.50 14.09
CA ILE A 449 -3.03 9.27 13.95
C ILE A 449 -1.94 9.44 12.88
N ASP A 450 -2.17 10.35 11.94
CA ASP A 450 -1.40 10.58 10.73
C ASP A 450 -0.38 11.72 10.87
N PHE A 451 -0.35 12.40 12.02
CA PHE A 451 0.60 13.48 12.36
C PHE A 451 0.50 14.68 11.40
N GLU A 452 -0.73 15.14 11.14
CA GLU A 452 -0.99 16.40 10.42
C GLU A 452 -0.56 17.60 11.26
N LEU A 453 0.03 18.61 10.62
CA LEU A 453 0.47 19.84 11.30
C LEU A 453 -0.72 20.75 11.62
N THR A 454 -0.62 21.50 12.71
CA THR A 454 -1.50 22.65 12.98
C THR A 454 -1.06 23.86 12.15
N ALA A 455 -1.96 24.83 11.96
CA ALA A 455 -1.65 26.09 11.27
C ALA A 455 -0.54 26.92 11.94
N ASP A 456 -0.31 26.71 13.23
CA ASP A 456 0.71 27.42 14.01
C ASP A 456 2.07 26.69 14.00
N SER A 457 2.18 25.56 13.31
CA SER A 457 3.42 24.80 13.24
C SER A 457 4.56 25.64 12.65
N PRO A 458 5.79 25.57 13.22
CA PRO A 458 6.95 26.22 12.63
C PRO A 458 7.37 25.57 11.29
N LEU A 459 6.71 24.49 10.87
CA LEU A 459 7.06 23.72 9.69
C LEU A 459 6.22 24.06 8.45
N ILE A 460 5.25 24.96 8.57
CA ILE A 460 4.42 25.39 7.42
C ILE A 460 5.29 26.08 6.37
N GLY A 461 5.31 25.53 5.15
CA GLY A 461 5.99 26.10 3.99
C GLY A 461 7.52 26.17 4.05
N VAL A 462 8.18 25.46 4.98
CA VAL A 462 9.66 25.53 5.16
C VAL A 462 10.45 24.42 4.45
N GLY A 463 9.75 23.50 3.80
CA GLY A 463 10.31 22.38 3.04
C GLY A 463 10.95 22.80 1.71
N THR A 464 11.67 21.87 1.11
CA THR A 464 12.26 21.98 -0.24
C THR A 464 11.34 21.39 -1.30
N ASP A 465 11.38 21.94 -2.52
CA ASP A 465 10.74 21.32 -3.68
C ASP A 465 11.38 19.97 -4.01
N VAL A 466 10.56 18.92 -4.00
CA VAL A 466 10.97 17.52 -4.25
C VAL A 466 10.32 16.95 -5.51
N SER A 467 9.75 17.80 -6.37
CA SER A 467 9.15 17.40 -7.66
C SER A 467 10.16 16.73 -8.60
N GLU A 468 11.46 17.00 -8.45
CA GLU A 468 12.53 16.31 -9.17
C GLU A 468 12.58 14.79 -8.89
N PHE A 469 12.05 14.35 -7.75
CA PHE A 469 11.90 12.94 -7.37
C PHE A 469 10.53 12.36 -7.78
N GLY A 470 9.69 13.12 -8.49
CA GLY A 470 8.32 12.72 -8.86
C GLY A 470 7.30 12.86 -7.73
N ILE A 471 7.68 13.48 -6.60
CA ILE A 471 6.84 13.60 -5.40
C ILE A 471 6.02 14.89 -5.50
N ASN A 472 4.80 14.75 -6.06
CA ASN A 472 3.87 15.86 -6.29
C ASN A 472 2.58 15.75 -5.47
N PHE A 473 2.55 14.85 -4.49
CA PHE A 473 1.43 14.61 -3.61
C PHE A 473 1.89 14.24 -2.18
N ASP A 474 0.97 14.28 -1.22
CA ASP A 474 1.21 13.95 0.18
C ASP A 474 0.58 12.58 0.58
N PHE A 475 0.65 12.23 1.87
CA PHE A 475 0.06 11.02 2.45
C PHE A 475 -1.45 10.88 2.19
N LYS A 476 -2.18 11.99 2.07
CA LYS A 476 -3.64 12.02 1.83
C LYS A 476 -3.99 12.08 0.34
N GLY A 477 -2.99 12.09 -0.55
CA GLY A 477 -3.17 12.29 -1.98
C GLY A 477 -3.43 13.74 -2.38
N ASN A 478 -3.25 14.70 -1.47
CA ASN A 478 -3.32 16.12 -1.77
C ASN A 478 -2.12 16.52 -2.63
N LYS A 479 -2.30 17.50 -3.53
CA LYS A 479 -1.20 18.07 -4.32
C LYS A 479 -0.13 18.68 -3.40
N ARG A 480 1.13 18.49 -3.77
CA ARG A 480 2.31 19.12 -3.14
C ARG A 480 2.90 20.20 -4.05
N PRO A 481 3.21 21.42 -3.55
CA PRO A 481 2.82 21.92 -2.23
C PRO A 481 1.32 22.25 -2.17
N GLN A 482 0.77 22.29 -0.97
CA GLN A 482 -0.42 23.08 -0.67
C GLN A 482 0.01 24.43 -0.07
N GLY A 483 -0.88 25.43 -0.12
CA GLY A 483 -0.58 26.73 0.48
C GLY A 483 0.61 27.46 -0.16
N THR A 484 1.48 28.02 0.69
CA THR A 484 2.54 28.96 0.28
C THR A 484 3.91 28.33 0.01
N GLY A 485 4.13 27.06 0.34
CA GLY A 485 5.41 26.36 0.17
C GLY A 485 5.31 24.87 0.50
N PHE A 486 6.40 24.13 0.30
CA PHE A 486 6.46 22.71 0.64
C PHE A 486 6.57 22.53 2.14
N GLU A 487 6.00 21.46 2.68
CA GLU A 487 6.11 21.11 4.10
C GLU A 487 6.99 19.88 4.30
N PRO A 488 7.83 19.83 5.35
CA PRO A 488 8.46 18.59 5.75
C PRO A 488 7.42 17.62 6.34
N GLY A 489 7.72 16.33 6.30
CA GLY A 489 6.84 15.27 6.76
C GLY A 489 5.86 14.81 5.67
N ALA A 490 5.04 13.85 6.06
CA ALA A 490 4.23 13.06 5.14
C ALA A 490 3.01 13.81 4.58
N ILE A 491 2.50 14.81 5.29
CA ILE A 491 1.24 15.50 4.98
C ILE A 491 1.55 16.96 4.60
N GLU A 492 0.83 17.47 3.62
CA GLU A 492 0.76 18.90 3.30
C GLU A 492 -0.50 19.49 3.93
N THR A 493 -0.38 20.68 4.50
CA THR A 493 -1.51 21.45 5.00
C THR A 493 -1.90 22.56 4.03
N GLY A 494 -3.16 22.98 4.07
CA GLY A 494 -3.69 24.01 3.18
C GLY A 494 -3.29 25.45 3.54
N TYR A 495 -2.33 25.67 4.46
CA TYR A 495 -2.09 26.96 5.10
C TYR A 495 -1.10 27.89 4.36
#